data_AF-A0A421CGN6-F1
#
_entry.id   AF-A0A421CGN6-F1
#
_cell.length_a   1.000
_cell.length_b   1.000
_cell.length_c   1.000
_cell.angle_alpha   90.00
_cell.angle_beta   90.00
_cell.angle_gamma   90.00
#
_symmetry.space_group_name_H-M   'P 1'
#
loop_
_entity.id
_entity.type
_entity.pdbx_description
1 polymer ?
#
loop_
_entity_poly.entity_id
_entity_poly.type
_entity_poly.pdbx_seq_one_letter_code
_entity_poly.pdbx_strand_id
1 'polypeptide(L)'
;MDQVRENIETAREAAPDSLTPSELATVERVKAEYIRRIKVNCTGCSYCMPCPSGVAIPTSFDFFNDAFMFDNIEDQKKVYLRFVKEENRASRCVECGRCEELCPQNIEIIKNLKEVSALFE
;
A
#
# COMPACT_ATOMS: atom_id res chain seq x y z
N MET A 1 -6.76 27.29 15.51
CA MET A 1 -5.38 27.45 14.98
C MET A 1 -4.38 26.62 15.80
N ASP A 2 -4.88 25.74 16.68
CA ASP A 2 -4.08 25.21 17.78
C ASP A 2 -3.08 24.16 17.30
N GLN A 3 -3.46 23.33 16.32
CA GLN A 3 -2.54 22.38 15.66
C GLN A 3 -1.32 23.08 15.02
N VAL A 4 -1.49 24.29 14.47
CA VAL A 4 -0.37 25.02 13.86
C VAL A 4 0.59 25.53 14.94
N ARG A 5 0.06 25.99 16.08
CA ARG A 5 0.87 26.42 17.22
C ARG A 5 1.64 25.24 17.83
N GLU A 6 0.95 24.12 18.05
CA GLU A 6 1.54 22.87 18.57
C GLU A 6 2.66 22.33 17.65
N ASN A 7 2.46 22.35 16.33
CA ASN A 7 3.49 21.94 15.38
C ASN A 7 4.74 22.82 15.47
N ILE A 8 4.57 24.14 15.62
CA ILE A 8 5.69 25.08 15.76
C ILE A 8 6.43 24.85 17.08
N GLU A 9 5.71 24.66 18.18
CA GLU A 9 6.30 24.35 19.49
C GLU A 9 7.07 23.03 19.45
N THR A 10 6.46 21.97 18.91
CA THR A 10 7.11 20.67 18.74
C THR A 10 8.37 20.77 17.88
N ALA A 11 8.31 21.45 16.73
CA ALA A 11 9.46 21.62 15.85
C ALA A 11 10.58 22.47 16.48
N ARG A 12 10.25 23.34 17.42
CA ARG A 12 11.22 24.16 18.18
C ARG A 12 11.94 23.34 19.24
N GLU A 13 11.27 22.39 19.87
CA GLU A 13 11.78 21.63 21.02
C GLU A 13 12.37 20.27 20.63
N ALA A 14 11.96 19.69 19.49
CA ALA A 14 12.48 18.43 19.01
C ALA A 14 13.99 18.55 18.69
N ALA A 15 14.79 17.69 19.34
CA ALA A 15 16.20 17.55 19.03
C ALA A 15 16.43 16.40 18.01
N PRO A 16 17.43 16.52 17.12
CA PRO A 16 17.87 15.38 16.31
C PRO A 16 18.33 14.24 17.21
N ASP A 17 18.17 13.01 16.73
CA ASP A 17 18.61 11.78 17.43
C ASP A 17 18.06 11.67 18.87
N SER A 18 16.87 12.21 19.11
CA SER A 18 16.22 12.21 20.43
C SER A 18 15.64 10.86 20.85
N LEU A 19 15.59 9.88 19.94
CA LEU A 19 15.17 8.52 20.25
C LEU A 19 16.30 7.73 20.90
N THR A 20 15.99 7.06 22.00
CA THR A 20 16.91 6.14 22.66
C THR A 20 17.19 4.91 21.80
N PRO A 21 18.31 4.20 22.03
CA PRO A 21 18.59 2.95 21.34
C PRO A 21 17.47 1.89 21.49
N SER A 22 16.77 1.88 22.62
CA SER A 22 15.65 0.97 22.88
C SER A 22 14.41 1.31 22.02
N GLU A 23 14.14 2.61 21.82
CA GLU A 23 13.05 3.07 20.95
C GLU A 23 13.36 2.78 19.48
N LEU A 24 14.59 3.05 19.03
CA LEU A 24 15.03 2.70 17.68
C LEU A 24 14.94 1.19 17.42
N ALA A 25 15.35 0.36 18.39
CA ALA A 25 15.20 -1.09 18.30
C ALA A 25 13.72 -1.51 18.21
N THR A 26 12.82 -0.79 18.87
CA THR A 26 11.37 -1.03 18.77
C THR A 26 10.85 -0.67 17.38
N VAL A 27 11.28 0.46 16.81
CA VAL A 27 10.93 0.87 15.44
C VAL A 27 11.36 -0.19 14.42
N GLU A 28 12.60 -0.67 14.50
CA GLU A 28 13.09 -1.70 13.56
C GLU A 28 12.35 -3.03 13.70
N ARG A 29 11.96 -3.43 14.92
CA ARG A 29 11.11 -4.61 15.12
C ARG A 29 9.75 -4.46 14.47
N VAL A 30 9.07 -3.34 14.68
CA VAL A 30 7.74 -3.09 14.10
C VAL A 30 7.83 -3.06 12.58
N LYS A 31 8.83 -2.35 12.04
CA LYS A 31 9.11 -2.31 10.59
C LYS A 31 9.32 -3.70 10.01
N ALA A 32 10.08 -4.57 10.68
CA ALA A 32 10.30 -5.94 10.24
C ALA A 32 8.99 -6.74 10.18
N GLU A 33 8.12 -6.62 11.18
CA GLU A 33 6.80 -7.27 11.17
C GLU A 33 5.88 -6.73 10.07
N TYR A 34 5.88 -5.41 9.83
CA TYR A 34 5.12 -4.82 8.72
C TYR A 34 5.60 -5.34 7.37
N ILE A 35 6.91 -5.29 7.10
CA ILE A 35 7.51 -5.77 5.84
C ILE A 35 7.25 -7.27 5.64
N ARG A 36 7.24 -8.05 6.72
CA ARG A 36 6.96 -9.49 6.67
C ARG A 36 5.51 -9.78 6.28
N ARG A 37 4.56 -8.93 6.69
CA ARG A 37 3.12 -9.16 6.52
C ARG A 37 2.55 -8.55 5.23
N ILE A 38 3.01 -7.37 4.80
CA ILE A 38 2.57 -6.78 3.53
C ILE A 38 3.10 -7.59 2.35
N LYS A 39 2.31 -7.69 1.28
CA LYS A 39 2.73 -8.36 0.04
C LYS A 39 3.31 -7.40 -0.98
N VAL A 40 2.76 -6.20 -1.05
CA VAL A 40 3.13 -5.18 -2.01
C VAL A 40 3.48 -3.92 -1.24
N ASN A 41 4.68 -3.38 -1.44
CA ASN A 41 5.11 -2.13 -0.80
C ASN A 41 4.47 -0.88 -1.45
N CYS A 42 3.16 -0.94 -1.72
CA CYS A 42 2.37 0.16 -2.26
C CYS A 42 2.03 1.15 -1.15
N THR A 43 2.17 2.45 -1.44
CA THR A 43 1.87 3.54 -0.50
C THR A 43 0.54 4.26 -0.80
N GLY A 44 -0.27 3.75 -1.74
CA GLY A 44 -1.55 4.36 -2.12
C GLY A 44 -1.45 5.69 -2.87
N CYS A 45 -0.24 6.12 -3.26
CA CYS A 45 0.03 7.44 -3.84
C CYS A 45 -0.63 7.73 -5.21
N SER A 46 -1.14 6.71 -5.89
CA SER A 46 -1.91 6.83 -7.14
C SER A 46 -1.18 7.42 -8.36
N TYR A 47 0.15 7.55 -8.35
CA TYR A 47 0.92 7.99 -9.54
C TYR A 47 0.76 7.07 -10.76
N CYS A 48 0.49 5.77 -10.53
CA CYS A 48 0.23 4.79 -11.58
C CYS A 48 -1.14 4.95 -12.27
N MET A 49 -1.96 5.91 -11.84
CA MET A 49 -3.33 6.12 -12.31
C MET A 49 -3.44 7.34 -13.25
N PRO A 50 -4.44 7.37 -14.17
CA PRO A 50 -5.38 6.29 -14.47
C PRO A 50 -4.73 5.15 -15.27
N CYS A 51 -5.09 3.91 -14.95
CA CYS A 51 -4.73 2.75 -15.78
C CYS A 51 -5.49 2.81 -17.11
N PRO A 52 -4.83 2.68 -18.28
CA PRO A 52 -5.50 2.68 -19.59
C PRO A 52 -6.58 1.59 -19.73
N SER A 53 -6.41 0.46 -19.04
CA SER A 53 -7.36 -0.65 -19.03
C SER A 53 -8.40 -0.57 -17.91
N GLY A 54 -8.42 0.54 -17.16
CA GLY A 54 -9.39 0.75 -16.08
C GLY A 54 -9.07 0.08 -14.74
N VAL A 55 -7.96 -0.67 -14.61
CA VAL A 55 -7.62 -1.35 -13.35
C VAL A 55 -7.47 -0.36 -12.19
N ALA A 56 -8.14 -0.63 -11.07
CA ALA A 56 -8.02 0.12 -9.81
C ALA A 56 -6.78 -0.34 -9.02
N ILE A 57 -5.59 0.03 -9.50
CA ILE A 57 -4.30 -0.51 -9.02
C ILE A 57 -4.09 -0.29 -7.51
N PRO A 58 -4.18 0.94 -6.95
CA PRO A 58 -3.92 1.16 -5.53
C PRO A 58 -4.91 0.37 -4.65
N THR A 59 -6.20 0.47 -4.96
CA THR A 59 -7.27 -0.24 -4.24
C THR A 59 -7.09 -1.76 -4.28
N SER A 60 -6.65 -2.31 -5.41
CA SER A 60 -6.35 -3.74 -5.53
C SER A 60 -5.23 -4.17 -4.57
N PHE A 61 -4.19 -3.35 -4.44
CA PHE A 61 -3.08 -3.62 -3.52
C PHE A 61 -3.44 -3.37 -2.06
N ASP A 62 -4.34 -2.43 -1.75
CA ASP A 62 -4.84 -2.22 -0.40
C ASP A 62 -5.55 -3.48 0.12
N PHE A 63 -6.54 -3.99 -0.63
CA PHE A 63 -7.25 -5.22 -0.27
C PHE A 63 -6.32 -6.43 -0.17
N PHE A 64 -5.36 -6.54 -1.09
CA PHE A 64 -4.40 -7.62 -1.09
C PHE A 64 -3.47 -7.55 0.12
N ASN A 65 -2.94 -6.37 0.46
CA ASN A 65 -2.11 -6.20 1.65
C ASN A 65 -2.88 -6.45 2.93
N ASP A 66 -4.11 -5.95 3.05
CA ASP A 66 -4.95 -6.17 4.23
C ASP A 66 -5.23 -7.65 4.46
N ALA A 67 -5.46 -8.42 3.38
CA ALA A 67 -5.72 -9.85 3.43
C ALA A 67 -4.61 -10.64 4.15
N PHE A 68 -3.35 -10.27 3.91
CA PHE A 68 -2.20 -10.90 4.56
C PHE A 68 -1.79 -10.21 5.86
N MET A 69 -2.00 -8.89 5.98
CA MET A 69 -1.74 -8.16 7.22
C MET A 69 -2.54 -8.72 8.39
N PHE A 70 -3.82 -9.00 8.14
CA PHE A 70 -4.79 -9.39 9.16
C PHE A 70 -5.22 -10.86 9.05
N ASP A 71 -4.56 -11.66 8.23
CA ASP A 71 -4.83 -13.10 8.05
C ASP A 71 -6.32 -13.39 7.71
N ASN A 72 -6.95 -12.53 6.90
CA ASN A 72 -8.40 -12.50 6.63
C ASN A 72 -8.76 -12.52 5.13
N ILE A 73 -8.05 -13.34 4.35
CA ILE A 73 -8.17 -13.47 2.89
C ILE A 73 -9.62 -13.56 2.39
N GLU A 74 -10.44 -14.44 2.99
CA GLU A 74 -11.82 -14.67 2.53
C GLU A 74 -12.71 -13.44 2.69
N ASP A 75 -12.53 -12.67 3.75
CA ASP A 75 -13.32 -11.47 3.98
C ASP A 75 -12.87 -10.35 3.04
N GLN A 76 -11.56 -10.16 2.85
CA GLN A 76 -11.04 -9.18 1.89
C GLN A 76 -11.42 -9.52 0.45
N LYS A 77 -11.43 -10.81 0.08
CA LYS A 77 -11.92 -11.27 -1.23
C LYS A 77 -13.37 -10.87 -1.47
N LYS A 78 -14.25 -11.11 -0.49
CA LYS A 78 -15.68 -10.72 -0.61
C LYS A 78 -15.85 -9.21 -0.72
N VAL A 79 -15.10 -8.44 0.06
CA VAL A 79 -15.15 -6.98 0.04
C VAL A 79 -14.61 -6.46 -1.30
N TYR A 80 -13.46 -6.96 -1.77
CA TYR A 80 -12.88 -6.65 -3.08
C TYR A 80 -13.89 -6.89 -4.20
N LEU A 81 -14.48 -8.10 -4.28
CA LEU A 81 -15.44 -8.45 -5.35
C LEU A 81 -16.72 -7.60 -5.31
N ARG A 82 -17.09 -7.07 -4.14
CA ARG A 82 -18.26 -6.21 -3.93
C ARG A 82 -17.98 -4.75 -4.29
N PHE A 83 -16.81 -4.21 -3.95
CA PHE A 83 -16.48 -2.78 -4.09
C PHE A 83 -15.70 -2.46 -5.37
N VAL A 84 -14.90 -3.41 -5.88
CA VAL A 84 -14.17 -3.26 -7.14
C VAL A 84 -15.03 -3.84 -8.26
N LYS A 85 -15.55 -2.95 -9.10
CA LYS A 85 -16.37 -3.33 -10.26
C LYS A 85 -15.57 -4.21 -11.21
N GLU A 86 -16.26 -5.09 -11.92
CA GLU A 86 -15.64 -6.08 -12.80
C GLU A 86 -14.74 -5.46 -13.87
N GLU A 87 -15.11 -4.30 -14.41
CA GLU A 87 -14.32 -3.54 -15.37
C GLU A 87 -13.07 -2.85 -14.79
N ASN A 88 -12.94 -2.80 -13.45
CA ASN A 88 -11.81 -2.19 -12.75
C ASN A 88 -10.92 -3.21 -12.03
N ARG A 89 -11.25 -4.50 -12.13
CA ARG A 89 -10.55 -5.59 -11.45
C ARG A 89 -9.13 -5.82 -11.97
N ALA A 90 -8.29 -6.44 -11.14
CA ALA A 90 -6.90 -6.77 -11.46
C ALA A 90 -6.79 -7.66 -12.72
N SER A 91 -7.76 -8.55 -12.96
CA SER A 91 -7.81 -9.37 -14.19
C SER A 91 -7.97 -8.57 -15.49
N ARG A 92 -8.29 -7.27 -15.43
CA ARG A 92 -8.35 -6.39 -16.60
C ARG A 92 -6.98 -5.86 -17.04
N CYS A 93 -5.92 -6.13 -16.28
CA CYS A 93 -4.57 -5.72 -16.65
C CYS A 93 -4.16 -6.34 -17.99
N VAL A 94 -3.76 -5.49 -18.94
CA VAL A 94 -3.23 -5.91 -20.25
C VAL A 94 -1.71 -5.85 -20.33
N GLU A 95 -1.04 -5.67 -19.19
CA GLU A 95 0.42 -5.69 -19.08
C GLU A 95 1.12 -4.58 -19.89
N CYS A 96 0.50 -3.40 -20.01
CA CYS A 96 1.03 -2.29 -20.82
C CYS A 96 2.29 -1.59 -20.27
N GLY A 97 2.71 -1.87 -19.03
CA GLY A 97 3.94 -1.33 -18.42
C GLY A 97 3.86 0.11 -17.91
N ARG A 98 2.93 0.95 -18.40
CA ARG A 98 2.85 2.39 -18.04
C ARG A 98 2.81 2.65 -16.53
N CYS A 99 2.14 1.81 -15.76
CA CYS A 99 2.02 1.98 -14.31
C CYS A 99 3.37 1.84 -13.59
N GLU A 100 4.26 0.97 -14.08
CA GLU A 100 5.56 0.70 -13.46
C GLU A 100 6.53 1.85 -13.72
N GLU A 101 6.52 2.43 -14.92
CA GLU A 101 7.31 3.65 -15.25
C GLU A 101 6.94 4.85 -14.36
N LEU A 102 5.67 4.93 -13.96
CA LEU A 102 5.15 6.00 -13.10
C LEU A 102 5.31 5.71 -11.60
N CYS A 103 5.70 4.50 -11.22
CA CYS A 103 5.72 4.10 -9.82
C CYS A 103 6.98 4.64 -9.12
N PRO A 104 6.87 5.60 -8.18
CA PRO A 104 8.06 6.12 -7.48
C PRO A 104 8.72 5.09 -6.57
N GLN A 105 8.02 4.01 -6.23
CA GLN A 105 8.50 2.92 -5.38
C GLN A 105 9.12 1.76 -6.20
N ASN A 106 9.15 1.85 -7.54
CA ASN A 106 9.67 0.81 -8.44
C ASN A 106 9.08 -0.59 -8.16
N ILE A 107 7.77 -0.65 -7.92
CA ILE A 107 7.05 -1.90 -7.66
C ILE A 107 6.83 -2.64 -8.99
N GLU A 108 6.96 -3.96 -8.99
CA GLU A 108 6.54 -4.85 -10.09
C GLU A 108 5.00 -4.93 -10.16
N ILE A 109 4.33 -3.83 -10.50
CA ILE A 109 2.87 -3.69 -10.44
C ILE A 109 2.17 -4.79 -11.25
N ILE A 110 2.63 -5.12 -12.45
CA ILE A 110 1.98 -6.11 -13.31
C ILE A 110 2.00 -7.48 -12.65
N LYS A 111 3.15 -7.89 -12.11
CA LYS A 111 3.31 -9.16 -11.40
C LYS A 111 2.38 -9.22 -10.19
N ASN A 112 2.36 -8.17 -9.38
CA ASN A 112 1.51 -8.13 -8.18
C ASN A 112 0.01 -8.15 -8.54
N LEU A 113 -0.42 -7.49 -9.62
CA LEU A 113 -1.81 -7.58 -10.09
C LEU A 113 -2.22 -8.99 -10.51
N LYS A 114 -1.29 -9.78 -11.07
CA LYS A 114 -1.55 -11.21 -11.36
C LYS A 114 -1.79 -12.00 -10.08
N GLU A 115 -1.03 -11.73 -9.02
CA GLU A 115 -1.23 -12.35 -7.71
C GLU A 115 -2.57 -11.95 -7.07
N VAL A 116 -2.95 -10.66 -7.18
CA VAL A 116 -4.28 -10.19 -6.74
C VAL A 116 -5.37 -10.96 -7.48
N SER A 117 -5.30 -11.01 -8.81
CA SER A 117 -6.28 -11.72 -9.63
C SER A 117 -6.35 -13.19 -9.24
N ALA A 118 -5.22 -13.87 -9.07
CA ALA A 118 -5.20 -15.30 -8.72
C ALA A 118 -5.80 -15.59 -7.34
N LEU A 119 -5.69 -14.67 -6.39
CA LEU A 119 -6.22 -14.84 -5.03
C LEU A 119 -7.72 -14.50 -4.96
N PHE A 120 -8.12 -13.39 -5.57
CA PHE A 120 -9.45 -12.82 -5.39
C PHE A 120 -10.45 -13.11 -6.52
N GLU A 121 -10.00 -13.51 -7.70
CA GLU A 121 -10.83 -13.70 -8.90
C GLU A 121 -10.74 -15.12 -9.45
#